data_AF-A0A177A395-F1
#
_entry.id   AF-A0A177A395-F1
#
_cell.length_a   1.000
_cell.length_b   1.000
_cell.length_c   1.000
_cell.angle_alpha   90.00
_cell.angle_beta   90.00
_cell.angle_gamma   90.00
#
_symmetry.space_group_name_H-M   'P 1'
#
loop_
_entity.id
_entity.type
_entity.pdbx_description
1 polymer ?
#
loop_
_entity_poly.entity_id
_entity_poly.type
_entity_poly.pdbx_seq_one_letter_code
_entity_poly.pdbx_strand_id
1 'polypeptide(L)'
;MGTSGPGILEVFERRISNEKVAKLRGTARVRFDHLTFPYPIRSKDDKFIKQLKETFAAEGCLDEQHGIPAIIDDSTFQAALDRTLVDIDSLRIASGSQPPKLEFPENIRLECLHGQHRILAAKRYLPTKERWWTVDFYRKDLGEDARQNLREGYGYSSNYNDGIIFRQLRRCQVATDTRGEKRWRAQYHSDTKDQNLTRLLKRPILLQALDSILPVKCLWKDFHLGSLDVFLALKCDEV
;
A
#
# COMPACT_ATOMS: atom_id res chain seq x y z
N MET A 1 -27.83 22.01 -8.24
CA MET A 1 -27.28 20.70 -8.67
C MET A 1 -25.91 20.54 -8.03
N GLY A 2 -25.89 20.07 -6.77
CA GLY A 2 -24.66 19.94 -5.99
C GLY A 2 -24.15 18.52 -6.11
N THR A 3 -22.92 18.35 -6.60
CA THR A 3 -22.24 17.06 -6.56
C THR A 3 -21.93 16.72 -5.12
N SER A 4 -22.67 15.76 -4.55
CA SER A 4 -22.46 15.27 -3.20
C SER A 4 -21.00 14.85 -2.99
N GLY A 5 -20.41 15.29 -1.88
CA GLY A 5 -19.01 15.04 -1.48
C GLY A 5 -18.41 13.65 -1.77
N PRO A 6 -19.14 12.52 -1.65
CA PRO A 6 -18.61 11.20 -2.03
C PRO A 6 -18.23 11.05 -3.52
N GLY A 7 -18.96 11.68 -4.45
CA GLY A 7 -18.68 11.58 -5.89
C GLY A 7 -17.40 12.32 -6.30
N ILE A 8 -17.09 13.44 -5.63
CA ILE A 8 -15.85 14.21 -5.85
C ILE A 8 -14.63 13.40 -5.37
N LEU A 9 -14.78 12.65 -4.27
CA LEU A 9 -13.71 11.85 -3.68
C LEU A 9 -13.39 10.58 -4.50
N GLU A 10 -14.40 9.91 -5.05
CA GLU A 10 -14.18 8.79 -5.98
C GLU A 10 -13.48 9.23 -7.26
N VAL A 11 -13.89 10.36 -7.84
CA VAL A 11 -13.21 10.95 -8.99
C VAL A 11 -11.75 11.27 -8.64
N PHE A 12 -11.49 11.80 -7.45
CA PHE A 12 -10.14 12.12 -6.98
C PHE A 12 -9.25 10.87 -6.79
N GLU A 13 -9.76 9.82 -6.17
CA GLU A 13 -8.97 8.59 -5.98
C GLU A 13 -8.80 7.78 -7.26
N ARG A 14 -9.80 7.80 -8.15
CA ARG A 14 -9.67 7.23 -9.49
C ARG A 14 -8.65 8.01 -10.31
N ARG A 15 -8.63 9.34 -10.18
CA ARG A 15 -7.59 10.19 -10.77
C ARG A 15 -6.20 9.83 -10.24
N ILE A 16 -6.03 9.70 -8.92
CA ILE A 16 -4.75 9.27 -8.32
C ILE A 16 -4.34 7.88 -8.82
N SER A 17 -5.27 6.93 -8.89
CA SER A 17 -4.99 5.56 -9.32
C SER A 17 -4.61 5.51 -10.80
N ASN A 18 -5.34 6.23 -11.65
CA ASN A 18 -5.03 6.36 -13.07
C ASN A 18 -3.68 7.06 -13.27
N GLU A 19 -3.38 8.08 -12.47
CA GLU A 19 -2.11 8.80 -12.53
C GLU A 19 -0.94 7.90 -12.10
N LYS A 20 -1.10 7.11 -11.03
CA LYS A 20 -0.10 6.10 -10.65
C LYS A 20 0.16 5.12 -11.78
N VAL A 21 -0.87 4.58 -12.42
CA VAL A 21 -0.70 3.63 -13.54
C VAL A 21 -0.08 4.31 -14.76
N ALA A 22 -0.48 5.54 -15.07
CA ALA A 22 0.04 6.30 -16.20
C ALA A 22 1.50 6.73 -16.02
N LYS A 23 1.93 6.96 -14.78
CA LYS A 23 3.29 7.39 -14.43
C LYS A 23 4.19 6.24 -13.96
N LEU A 24 3.66 5.02 -13.86
CA LEU A 24 4.45 3.82 -13.62
C LEU A 24 5.27 3.51 -14.86
N ARG A 25 6.59 3.55 -14.73
CA ARG A 25 7.53 3.22 -15.81
C ARG A 25 7.79 1.72 -15.90
N GLY A 26 7.72 1.02 -14.77
CA GLY A 26 7.91 -0.41 -14.70
C GLY A 26 8.36 -0.85 -13.31
N THR A 27 8.62 -2.14 -13.18
CA THR A 27 9.02 -2.78 -11.93
C THR A 27 10.31 -3.56 -12.14
N ALA A 28 11.30 -3.38 -11.27
CA ALA A 28 12.57 -4.11 -11.34
C ALA A 28 13.19 -4.31 -9.95
N ARG A 29 14.13 -5.24 -9.84
CA ARG A 29 14.88 -5.48 -8.61
C ARG A 29 16.10 -4.57 -8.54
N VAL A 30 16.25 -3.86 -7.43
CA VAL A 30 17.33 -2.91 -7.18
C VAL A 30 18.09 -3.26 -5.92
N ARG A 31 19.41 -3.02 -5.93
CA ARG A 31 20.24 -3.19 -4.74
C ARG A 31 19.85 -2.20 -3.64
N PHE A 32 19.88 -2.67 -2.40
CA PHE A 32 19.54 -1.86 -1.24
C PHE A 32 20.46 -0.64 -1.00
N ASP A 33 21.63 -0.62 -1.63
CA ASP A 33 22.63 0.45 -1.50
C ASP A 33 22.18 1.73 -2.23
N HIS A 34 21.36 1.59 -3.28
CA HIS A 34 20.79 2.72 -4.03
C HIS A 34 19.47 3.22 -3.45
N LEU A 35 18.86 2.51 -2.49
CA LEU A 35 17.55 2.88 -1.94
C LEU A 35 17.70 3.86 -0.78
N THR A 36 17.13 5.05 -0.95
CA THR A 36 17.13 6.09 0.09
C THR A 36 15.73 6.51 0.49
N PHE A 37 15.56 6.85 1.76
CA PHE A 37 14.30 7.26 2.34
C PHE A 37 14.46 8.66 2.94
N PRO A 38 14.47 9.72 2.12
CA PRO A 38 14.71 11.09 2.61
C PRO A 38 13.56 11.62 3.47
N TYR A 39 12.32 11.19 3.20
CA TYR A 39 11.11 11.68 3.86
C TYR A 39 10.27 10.53 4.44
N PRO A 40 10.72 9.85 5.50
CA PRO A 40 9.96 8.77 6.10
C PRO A 40 8.76 9.32 6.87
N ILE A 41 7.54 8.89 6.51
CA ILE A 41 6.31 9.26 7.24
C ILE A 41 6.28 8.61 8.64
N ARG A 42 6.82 7.40 8.76
CA ARG A 42 6.89 6.69 10.04
C ARG A 42 8.31 6.75 10.57
N SER A 43 8.45 7.06 11.85
CA SER A 43 9.74 6.92 12.55
C SER A 43 10.20 5.46 12.53
N LYS A 44 11.51 5.26 12.67
CA LYS A 44 12.09 3.90 12.75
C LYS A 44 11.56 3.24 14.02
N ASP A 45 10.87 2.11 13.86
CA ASP A 45 10.36 1.31 14.96
C ASP A 45 11.09 -0.03 14.95
N ASP A 46 12.04 -0.19 15.88
CA ASP A 46 12.86 -1.40 15.98
C ASP A 46 12.05 -2.64 16.35
N LYS A 47 10.95 -2.48 17.10
CA LYS A 47 10.06 -3.59 17.46
C LYS A 47 9.34 -4.11 16.22
N PHE A 48 8.82 -3.20 15.39
CA PHE A 48 8.19 -3.54 14.13
C PHE A 48 9.18 -4.15 13.12
N ILE A 49 10.40 -3.62 13.05
CA ILE A 49 11.48 -4.20 12.22
C ILE A 49 11.83 -5.62 12.68
N LYS A 50 11.87 -5.88 13.99
CA LYS A 50 12.15 -7.21 14.54
C LYS A 50 11.02 -8.20 14.19
N GLN A 51 9.76 -7.80 14.35
CA GLN A 51 8.62 -8.61 13.94
C GLN A 51 8.65 -8.93 12.44
N LEU A 52 8.92 -7.93 11.59
CA LEU A 52 9.06 -8.15 10.14
C LEU A 52 10.20 -9.12 9.81
N LYS A 53 11.31 -9.05 10.54
CA LYS A 53 12.42 -10.01 10.37
C LYS A 53 11.98 -11.43 10.71
N GLU A 54 11.21 -11.61 11.78
CA GLU A 54 10.66 -12.91 12.18
C GLU A 54 9.67 -13.43 11.12
N THR A 55 8.81 -12.57 10.55
CA THR A 55 7.95 -12.91 9.42
C THR A 55 8.76 -13.34 8.20
N PHE A 56 9.84 -12.62 7.85
CA PHE A 56 10.72 -13.01 6.74
C PHE A 56 11.44 -14.34 6.97
N ALA A 57 11.73 -14.70 8.23
CA ALA A 57 12.29 -15.99 8.56
C ALA A 57 11.28 -17.14 8.41
N ALA A 58 9.99 -16.87 8.65
CA ALA A 58 8.92 -17.87 8.56
C ALA A 58 8.39 -18.06 7.12
N GLU A 59 8.15 -16.96 6.40
CA GLU A 59 7.45 -16.96 5.10
C GLU A 59 8.38 -16.64 3.92
N GLY A 60 9.62 -16.24 4.19
CA GLY A 60 10.55 -15.72 3.18
C GLY A 60 10.38 -14.22 2.91
N CYS A 61 11.33 -13.64 2.18
CA CYS A 61 11.20 -12.26 1.71
C CYS A 61 10.29 -12.23 0.48
N LEU A 62 9.00 -11.98 0.68
CA LEU A 62 7.99 -11.82 -0.37
C LEU A 62 8.15 -10.48 -1.13
N ASP A 63 9.34 -10.21 -1.66
CA ASP A 63 9.70 -8.93 -2.29
C ASP A 63 8.84 -8.62 -3.54
N GLU A 64 8.44 -9.63 -4.30
CA GLU A 64 7.52 -9.50 -5.44
C GLU A 64 6.12 -8.99 -5.07
N GLN A 65 5.61 -9.37 -3.90
CA GLN A 65 4.29 -8.94 -3.41
C GLN A 65 4.37 -7.60 -2.66
N HIS A 66 5.59 -7.16 -2.33
CA HIS A 66 5.88 -6.07 -1.43
C HIS A 66 6.82 -5.04 -2.06
N GLY A 67 6.57 -4.76 -3.34
CA GLY A 67 7.27 -3.73 -4.10
C GLY A 67 7.37 -2.39 -3.36
N ILE A 68 8.40 -1.62 -3.64
CA ILE A 68 8.59 -0.30 -3.04
C ILE A 68 8.43 0.77 -4.09
N PRO A 69 7.54 1.76 -3.89
CA PRO A 69 7.45 2.88 -4.81
C PRO A 69 8.69 3.79 -4.66
N ALA A 70 9.36 4.04 -5.77
CA ALA A 70 10.48 4.98 -5.85
C ALA A 70 10.31 5.97 -7.00
N ILE A 71 10.82 7.18 -6.80
CA ILE A 71 10.87 8.21 -7.83
C ILE A 71 12.19 8.10 -8.59
N ILE A 72 12.12 8.20 -9.92
CA ILE A 72 13.27 8.20 -10.80
C ILE A 72 13.15 9.25 -11.90
N ASP A 73 14.29 9.85 -12.27
CA ASP A 73 14.42 10.73 -13.42
C ASP A 73 14.53 9.91 -14.71
N ASP A 74 13.92 10.40 -15.80
CA ASP A 74 13.86 9.68 -17.08
C ASP A 74 15.26 9.37 -17.65
N SER A 75 16.21 10.30 -17.51
CA SER A 75 17.61 10.10 -17.94
C SER A 75 18.33 9.01 -17.14
N THR A 76 18.04 8.92 -15.84
CA THR A 76 18.64 7.93 -14.94
C THR A 76 18.05 6.55 -15.18
N PHE A 77 16.75 6.48 -15.46
CA PHE A 77 16.07 5.24 -15.81
C PHE A 77 16.60 4.67 -17.13
N GLN A 78 16.73 5.51 -18.16
CA GLN A 78 17.27 5.08 -19.46
C GLN A 78 18.73 4.61 -19.35
N ALA A 79 19.57 5.35 -18.63
CA ALA A 79 20.95 4.96 -18.41
C ALA A 79 21.09 3.61 -17.69
N ALA A 80 20.16 3.28 -16.78
CA ALA A 80 20.14 1.98 -16.13
C ALA A 80 19.74 0.86 -17.10
N LEU A 81 18.75 1.11 -17.96
CA LEU A 81 18.29 0.16 -18.98
C LEU A 81 19.38 -0.16 -19.99
N ASP A 82 20.03 0.88 -20.52
CA ASP A 82 21.10 0.76 -21.50
C ASP A 82 22.29 -0.03 -20.91
N ARG A 83 22.56 0.15 -19.61
CA ARG A 83 23.64 -0.55 -18.90
C ARG A 83 23.33 -2.03 -18.68
N THR A 84 22.10 -2.36 -18.33
CA THR A 84 21.70 -3.75 -18.07
C THR A 84 21.22 -4.48 -19.31
N LEU A 85 21.14 -3.81 -20.47
CA LEU A 85 20.56 -4.32 -21.71
C LEU A 85 19.13 -4.87 -21.50
N VAL A 86 18.37 -4.22 -20.61
CA VAL A 86 17.01 -4.62 -20.25
C VAL A 86 16.05 -3.77 -21.06
N ASP A 87 15.16 -4.43 -21.81
CA ASP A 87 14.15 -3.74 -22.59
C ASP A 87 12.99 -3.25 -21.70
N ILE A 88 12.40 -2.11 -22.06
CA ILE A 88 11.31 -1.48 -21.30
C ILE A 88 10.09 -2.40 -21.22
N ASP A 89 9.83 -3.19 -22.26
CA ASP A 89 8.71 -4.12 -22.28
C ASP A 89 8.88 -5.28 -21.29
N SER A 90 10.12 -5.63 -20.93
CA SER A 90 10.40 -6.64 -19.89
C SER A 90 10.16 -6.14 -18.45
N LEU A 91 10.06 -4.82 -18.25
CA LEU A 91 9.73 -4.19 -16.96
C LEU A 91 8.22 -4.05 -16.75
N ARG A 92 7.44 -4.12 -17.83
CA ARG A 92 5.97 -4.10 -17.81
C ARG A 92 5.50 -5.52 -17.56
N ILE A 93 5.60 -5.97 -16.31
CA ILE A 93 5.28 -7.33 -15.84
C ILE A 93 4.17 -7.99 -16.67
N ALA A 94 4.56 -8.92 -17.55
CA ALA A 94 3.68 -9.99 -17.99
C ALA A 94 3.70 -11.04 -16.87
N SER A 95 2.53 -11.28 -16.28
CA SER A 95 2.30 -12.15 -15.13
C SER A 95 3.12 -13.45 -15.18
N GLY A 96 4.07 -13.62 -14.25
CA GLY A 96 4.69 -14.92 -13.95
C GLY A 96 6.21 -15.03 -14.03
N SER A 97 6.94 -13.97 -14.44
CA SER A 97 8.42 -13.98 -14.44
C SER A 97 8.99 -13.06 -13.35
N GLN A 98 10.15 -13.44 -12.79
CA GLN A 98 10.87 -12.61 -11.82
C GLN A 98 11.22 -11.25 -12.44
N PRO A 99 10.99 -10.12 -11.74
CA PRO A 99 11.33 -8.81 -12.27
C PRO A 99 12.84 -8.71 -12.57
N PRO A 100 13.22 -8.08 -13.69
CA PRO A 100 14.62 -7.99 -14.09
C PRO A 100 15.43 -7.20 -13.06
N LYS A 101 16.74 -7.47 -12.98
CA LYS A 101 17.65 -6.75 -12.08
C LYS A 101 18.17 -5.50 -12.77
N LEU A 102 17.89 -4.33 -12.20
CA LEU A 102 18.44 -3.06 -12.67
C LEU A 102 19.63 -2.68 -11.80
N GLU A 103 20.78 -2.47 -12.45
CA GLU A 103 22.00 -1.99 -11.83
C GLU A 103 22.19 -0.51 -12.11
N PHE A 104 22.30 0.26 -11.03
CA PHE A 104 22.59 1.67 -11.10
C PHE A 104 24.07 1.92 -10.81
N PRO A 105 24.67 2.96 -11.40
CA PRO A 105 25.97 3.48 -10.96
C PRO A 105 25.98 3.81 -9.45
N GLU A 106 27.11 3.62 -8.78
CA GLU A 106 27.24 3.78 -7.31
C GLU A 106 26.88 5.17 -6.79
N ASN A 107 26.98 6.20 -7.64
CA ASN A 107 26.62 7.58 -7.32
C ASN A 107 25.10 7.86 -7.38
N ILE A 108 24.29 6.93 -7.88
CA ILE A 108 22.85 7.12 -8.03
C ILE A 108 22.11 6.58 -6.81
N ARG A 109 21.20 7.40 -6.29
CA ARG A 109 20.33 7.07 -5.17
C ARG A 109 18.88 7.33 -5.57
N LEU A 110 18.04 6.33 -5.42
CA LEU A 110 16.61 6.39 -5.69
C LEU A 110 15.88 6.88 -4.44
N GLU A 111 14.97 7.82 -4.65
CA GLU A 111 14.10 8.33 -3.58
C GLU A 111 12.90 7.40 -3.42
N CYS A 112 12.97 6.52 -2.43
CA CYS A 112 11.87 5.64 -2.07
C CYS A 112 10.83 6.38 -1.23
N LEU A 113 9.57 6.25 -1.61
CA LEU A 113 8.44 6.89 -0.93
C LEU A 113 7.94 6.09 0.27
N HIS A 114 8.08 4.76 0.25
CA HIS A 114 7.58 3.88 1.30
C HIS A 114 8.43 2.61 1.45
N GLY A 115 8.27 1.86 2.55
CA GLY A 115 8.93 0.55 2.72
C GLY A 115 10.25 0.58 3.50
N GLN A 116 10.54 1.67 4.20
CA GLN A 116 11.77 1.82 5.01
C GLN A 116 11.95 0.66 6.02
N HIS A 117 10.91 0.32 6.79
CA HIS A 117 10.99 -0.77 7.79
C HIS A 117 11.26 -2.13 7.15
N ARG A 118 10.73 -2.38 5.95
CA ARG A 118 10.96 -3.62 5.21
C ARG A 118 12.39 -3.73 4.71
N ILE A 119 12.94 -2.67 4.10
CA ILE A 119 14.34 -2.66 3.68
C ILE A 119 15.25 -2.82 4.90
N LEU A 120 14.94 -2.20 6.04
CA LEU A 120 15.74 -2.38 7.26
C LEU A 120 15.64 -3.80 7.82
N ALA A 121 14.44 -4.40 7.84
CA ALA A 121 14.25 -5.79 8.26
C ALA A 121 14.97 -6.76 7.31
N ALA A 122 14.85 -6.54 5.99
CA ALA A 122 15.50 -7.33 4.96
C ALA A 122 17.03 -7.17 5.01
N LYS A 123 17.55 -5.97 5.28
CA LYS A 123 19.00 -5.73 5.52
C LYS A 123 19.54 -6.54 6.70
N ARG A 124 18.72 -6.75 7.74
CA ARG A 124 19.06 -7.54 8.94
C ARG A 124 18.89 -9.04 8.74
N TYR A 125 18.13 -9.47 7.72
CA TYR A 125 17.83 -10.87 7.44
C TYR A 125 18.70 -11.44 6.31
N LEU A 126 18.82 -10.72 5.19
CA LEU A 126 19.48 -11.20 3.98
C LEU A 126 21.00 -10.98 4.00
N PRO A 127 21.79 -11.96 3.50
CA PRO A 127 23.22 -11.82 3.32
C PRO A 127 23.53 -10.75 2.26
N THR A 128 24.73 -10.16 2.32
CA THR A 128 25.12 -9.01 1.46
C THR A 128 24.95 -9.27 -0.03
N LYS A 129 25.07 -10.52 -0.49
CA LYS A 129 24.93 -10.92 -1.90
C LYS A 129 23.48 -10.96 -2.40
N GLU A 130 22.50 -11.06 -1.50
CA GLU A 130 21.07 -11.21 -1.82
C GLU A 130 20.25 -9.95 -1.54
N ARG A 131 20.91 -8.80 -1.33
CA ARG A 131 20.29 -7.52 -0.99
C ARG A 131 19.64 -6.81 -2.18
N TRP A 132 18.61 -7.45 -2.73
CA TRP A 132 17.80 -6.94 -3.83
C TRP A 132 16.34 -6.81 -3.38
N TRP A 133 15.68 -5.72 -3.77
CA TRP A 133 14.24 -5.53 -3.54
C TRP A 133 13.54 -5.15 -4.82
N THR A 134 12.29 -5.59 -4.98
CA THR A 134 11.42 -5.16 -6.08
C THR A 134 10.98 -3.71 -5.87
N VAL A 135 11.24 -2.85 -6.86
CA VAL A 135 10.94 -1.42 -6.83
C VAL A 135 10.05 -1.07 -8.01
N ASP A 136 8.99 -0.34 -7.71
CA ASP A 136 8.08 0.24 -8.69
C ASP A 136 8.52 1.67 -9.00
N PHE A 137 8.93 1.90 -10.25
CA PHE A 137 9.49 3.17 -10.69
C PHE A 137 8.39 4.13 -11.15
N TYR A 138 8.31 5.27 -10.48
CA TYR A 138 7.43 6.37 -10.85
C TYR A 138 8.25 7.53 -11.40
N ARG A 139 7.72 8.19 -12.43
CA ARG A 139 8.32 9.43 -12.93
C ARG A 139 8.27 10.53 -11.87
N LYS A 140 9.23 11.45 -11.94
CA LYS A 140 9.30 12.64 -11.08
C LYS A 140 8.14 13.62 -11.28
N ASP A 141 7.47 13.59 -12.43
CA ASP A 141 6.29 14.41 -12.74
C ASP A 141 4.98 13.84 -12.15
N LEU A 142 5.08 12.98 -11.13
CA LEU A 142 3.94 12.47 -10.37
C LEU A 142 3.33 13.60 -9.53
N GLY A 143 2.01 13.80 -9.64
CA GLY A 143 1.28 14.77 -8.84
C GLY A 143 1.45 14.54 -7.34
N GLU A 144 1.51 15.62 -6.57
CA GLU A 144 1.77 15.58 -5.13
C GLU A 144 0.72 14.74 -4.36
N ASP A 145 -0.53 14.73 -4.81
CA ASP A 145 -1.58 13.88 -4.23
C ASP A 145 -1.29 12.37 -4.41
N ALA A 146 -0.83 11.98 -5.58
CA ALA A 146 -0.45 10.59 -5.87
C ALA A 146 0.85 10.20 -5.15
N ARG A 147 1.81 11.13 -5.08
CA ARG A 147 3.06 10.98 -4.32
C ARG A 147 2.79 10.78 -2.84
N GLN A 148 1.93 11.62 -2.26
CA GLN A 148 1.53 11.52 -0.86
C GLN A 148 0.78 10.21 -0.59
N ASN A 149 -0.10 9.79 -1.49
CA ASN A 149 -0.80 8.51 -1.37
C ASN A 149 0.15 7.29 -1.40
N LEU A 150 1.20 7.33 -2.22
CA LEU A 150 2.26 6.31 -2.22
C LEU A 150 3.09 6.32 -0.93
N ARG A 151 3.43 7.51 -0.42
CA ARG A 151 4.17 7.65 0.85
C ARG A 151 3.40 7.10 2.04
N GLU A 152 2.09 7.34 2.08
CA GLU A 152 1.17 6.83 3.11
C GLU A 152 1.11 5.29 3.15
N GLY A 153 1.62 4.61 2.11
CA GLY A 153 1.73 3.15 2.06
C GLY A 153 0.43 2.44 1.70
N TYR A 154 -0.59 3.18 1.21
CA TYR A 154 -1.81 2.59 0.67
C TYR A 154 -1.46 1.67 -0.51
N GLY A 155 -1.55 0.35 -0.29
CA GLY A 155 -1.24 -0.67 -1.29
C GLY A 155 0.02 -1.49 -1.01
N TYR A 156 0.94 -1.02 -0.17
CA TYR A 156 2.26 -1.64 -0.05
C TYR A 156 2.54 -2.28 1.30
N SER A 157 2.25 -1.69 2.47
CA SER A 157 2.56 -2.32 3.76
C SER A 157 1.48 -3.28 4.26
N SER A 158 1.83 -4.56 4.45
CA SER A 158 1.03 -5.64 5.03
C SER A 158 0.61 -5.33 6.46
N ASN A 159 -0.55 -4.72 6.57
CA ASN A 159 -1.75 -5.20 7.24
C ASN A 159 -2.59 -3.93 7.29
N TYR A 160 -3.52 -3.80 6.33
CA TYR A 160 -4.50 -2.74 6.43
C TYR A 160 -5.12 -2.83 7.82
N ASN A 161 -5.02 -1.75 8.61
CA ASN A 161 -5.74 -1.76 9.87
C ASN A 161 -7.22 -2.00 9.58
N ASP A 162 -7.93 -2.62 10.52
CA ASP A 162 -9.35 -2.92 10.47
C ASP A 162 -10.16 -1.71 9.95
N GLY A 163 -9.84 -0.49 10.41
CA GLY A 163 -10.47 0.73 9.91
C GLY A 163 -10.22 1.05 8.45
N ILE A 164 -9.03 0.78 7.94
CA ILE A 164 -8.70 0.97 6.52
C ILE A 164 -9.40 -0.07 5.66
N ILE A 165 -9.43 -1.34 6.09
CA ILE A 165 -10.18 -2.40 5.40
C ILE A 165 -11.68 -2.06 5.39
N PHE A 166 -12.23 -1.68 6.54
CA PHE A 166 -13.64 -1.32 6.67
C PHE A 166 -14.01 -0.13 5.79
N ARG A 167 -13.19 0.92 5.81
CA ARG A 167 -13.37 2.10 4.96
C ARG A 167 -13.43 1.73 3.48
N GLN A 168 -12.52 0.89 3.00
CA GLN A 168 -12.50 0.47 1.59
C GLN A 168 -13.67 -0.46 1.26
N LEU A 169 -14.05 -1.35 2.18
CA LEU A 169 -15.23 -2.21 2.04
C LEU A 169 -16.52 -1.39 1.88
N ARG A 170 -16.76 -0.42 2.77
CA ARG A 170 -17.95 0.45 2.71
C ARG A 170 -18.02 1.22 1.40
N ARG A 171 -16.88 1.65 0.86
CA ARG A 171 -16.81 2.33 -0.43
C ARG A 171 -17.17 1.43 -1.60
N CYS A 172 -16.68 0.19 -1.62
CA CYS A 172 -17.13 -0.79 -2.61
C CYS A 172 -18.64 -1.05 -2.52
N GLN A 173 -19.20 -1.10 -1.31
CA GLN A 173 -20.64 -1.27 -1.11
C GLN A 173 -21.45 -0.06 -1.61
N VAL A 174 -21.00 1.17 -1.35
CA VAL A 174 -21.64 2.40 -1.86
C VAL A 174 -21.54 2.50 -3.38
N ALA A 175 -20.40 2.11 -3.95
CA ALA A 175 -20.17 2.09 -5.40
C ALA A 175 -20.82 0.89 -6.11
N THR A 176 -21.50 0.01 -5.39
CA THR A 176 -22.04 -1.27 -5.90
C THR A 176 -20.99 -2.17 -6.59
N ASP A 177 -19.71 -2.05 -6.21
CA ASP A 177 -18.62 -2.91 -6.67
C ASP A 177 -18.52 -4.19 -5.82
N THR A 178 -19.32 -5.18 -6.21
CA THR A 178 -19.38 -6.50 -5.57
C THR A 178 -18.05 -7.26 -5.60
N ARG A 179 -17.18 -6.99 -6.58
CA ARG A 179 -15.88 -7.66 -6.70
C ARG A 179 -14.86 -7.06 -5.73
N GLY A 180 -14.85 -5.73 -5.63
CA GLY A 180 -14.05 -5.00 -4.65
C GLY A 180 -14.46 -5.33 -3.21
N GLU A 181 -15.77 -5.41 -2.93
CA GLU A 181 -16.28 -5.78 -1.61
C GLU A 181 -15.74 -7.13 -1.15
N LYS A 182 -15.88 -8.17 -1.98
CA LYS A 182 -15.36 -9.53 -1.66
C LYS A 182 -13.85 -9.52 -1.43
N ARG A 183 -13.10 -8.77 -2.25
CA ARG A 183 -11.65 -8.64 -2.12
C ARG A 183 -11.24 -8.01 -0.79
N TRP A 184 -11.89 -6.91 -0.40
CA TRP A 184 -11.58 -6.21 0.85
C TRP A 184 -12.04 -6.98 2.08
N ARG A 185 -13.20 -7.64 2.01
CA ARG A 185 -13.68 -8.52 3.08
C ARG A 185 -12.73 -9.68 3.34
N ALA A 186 -12.15 -10.27 2.30
CA ALA A 186 -11.16 -11.35 2.42
C ALA A 186 -9.84 -10.92 3.11
N GLN A 187 -9.60 -9.61 3.30
CA GLN A 187 -8.44 -9.11 4.05
C GLN A 187 -8.62 -9.24 5.57
N TYR A 188 -9.84 -9.55 6.05
CA TYR A 188 -10.04 -9.93 7.45
C TYR A 188 -9.58 -11.38 7.65
N HIS A 189 -8.34 -11.56 8.07
CA HIS A 189 -7.73 -12.87 8.35
C HIS A 189 -8.27 -13.56 9.63
N SER A 190 -9.47 -13.20 10.11
CA SER A 190 -10.03 -13.67 11.38
C SER A 190 -11.55 -13.78 11.33
N ASP A 191 -12.06 -14.98 11.66
CA ASP A 191 -13.50 -15.28 11.67
C ASP A 191 -14.28 -14.39 12.65
N THR A 192 -13.69 -14.05 13.79
CA THR A 192 -14.32 -13.16 14.77
C THR A 192 -14.50 -11.73 14.23
N LYS A 193 -13.54 -11.25 13.42
CA LYS A 193 -13.64 -9.95 12.74
C LYS A 193 -14.71 -9.96 11.66
N ASP A 194 -14.85 -11.04 10.89
CA ASP A 194 -15.90 -11.16 9.88
C ASP A 194 -17.30 -11.23 10.52
N GLN A 195 -17.43 -11.90 11.67
CA GLN A 195 -18.67 -11.89 12.45
C GLN A 195 -19.01 -10.50 12.99
N ASN A 196 -18.04 -9.79 13.58
CA ASN A 196 -18.23 -8.43 14.07
C ASN A 196 -18.59 -7.47 12.93
N LEU A 197 -17.94 -7.60 11.79
CA LEU A 197 -18.28 -6.87 10.57
C LEU A 197 -19.73 -7.15 10.14
N THR A 198 -20.13 -8.42 10.08
CA THR A 198 -21.49 -8.80 9.71
C THR A 198 -22.53 -8.25 10.70
N ARG A 199 -22.20 -8.19 12.00
CA ARG A 199 -23.05 -7.56 13.02
C ARG A 199 -23.15 -6.06 12.83
N LEU A 200 -22.03 -5.37 12.57
CA LEU A 200 -21.99 -3.94 12.30
C LEU A 200 -22.78 -3.57 11.04
N LEU A 201 -22.66 -4.37 9.97
CA LEU A 201 -23.35 -4.14 8.70
C LEU A 201 -24.88 -4.23 8.82
N LYS A 202 -25.40 -4.87 9.87
CA LYS A 202 -26.85 -4.95 10.15
C LYS A 202 -27.40 -3.72 10.88
N ARG A 203 -26.55 -2.75 11.26
CA ARG A 203 -26.93 -1.56 12.03
C ARG A 203 -26.91 -0.31 11.17
N PRO A 204 -28.04 0.08 10.55
CA PRO A 204 -28.08 1.17 9.58
C PRO A 204 -27.69 2.52 10.19
N ILE A 205 -28.07 2.81 11.44
CA ILE A 205 -27.75 4.06 12.13
C ILE A 205 -26.23 4.23 12.29
N LEU A 206 -25.56 3.20 12.82
CA LEU A 206 -24.10 3.21 12.98
C LEU A 206 -23.38 3.26 11.64
N LEU A 207 -23.87 2.54 10.63
CA LEU A 207 -23.30 2.61 9.29
C LEU A 207 -23.41 4.00 8.71
N GLN A 208 -24.55 4.68 8.86
CA GLN A 208 -24.73 6.04 8.34
C GLN A 208 -23.78 7.03 9.03
N ALA A 209 -23.59 6.91 10.34
CA ALA A 209 -22.63 7.72 11.08
C ALA A 209 -21.18 7.43 10.63
N LEU A 210 -20.80 6.16 10.49
CA LEU A 210 -19.48 5.75 10.00
C LEU A 210 -19.24 6.17 8.54
N ASP A 211 -20.27 6.09 7.70
CA ASP A 211 -20.22 6.50 6.30
C ASP A 211 -19.97 8.01 6.18
N SER A 212 -20.53 8.81 7.10
CA SER A 212 -20.31 10.26 7.15
C SER A 212 -18.86 10.66 7.44
N ILE A 213 -18.10 9.80 8.14
CA ILE A 213 -16.68 10.03 8.48
C ILE A 213 -15.69 9.29 7.57
N LEU A 214 -16.16 8.56 6.55
CA LEU A 214 -15.30 7.96 5.51
C LEU A 214 -14.32 8.95 4.85
N PRO A 215 -14.64 10.25 4.66
CA PRO A 215 -13.69 11.21 4.10
C PRO A 215 -12.47 11.49 5.00
N VAL A 216 -12.63 11.36 6.32
CA VAL A 216 -11.61 11.76 7.31
C VAL A 216 -10.65 10.59 7.57
N LYS A 217 -9.60 10.50 6.75
CA LYS A 217 -8.67 9.35 6.73
C LYS A 217 -7.99 9.05 8.06
N CYS A 218 -7.65 10.08 8.85
CA CYS A 218 -6.87 9.92 10.09
C CYS A 218 -7.62 9.12 11.17
N LEU A 219 -8.96 9.21 11.22
CA LEU A 219 -9.77 8.52 12.24
C LEU A 219 -9.77 6.99 12.07
N TRP A 220 -9.53 6.50 10.85
CA TRP A 220 -9.55 5.08 10.53
C TRP A 220 -8.26 4.34 10.91
N LYS A 221 -7.23 5.07 11.35
CA LYS A 221 -5.95 4.49 11.77
C LYS A 221 -6.06 3.78 13.13
N ASP A 222 -6.96 4.21 14.00
CA ASP A 222 -7.16 3.68 15.34
C ASP A 222 -8.49 2.91 15.49
N PHE A 223 -9.23 2.75 14.40
CA PHE A 223 -10.46 1.95 14.38
C PHE A 223 -10.13 0.46 14.34
N HIS A 224 -10.63 -0.29 15.33
CA HIS A 224 -10.38 -1.72 15.49
C HIS A 224 -11.68 -2.50 15.58
N LEU A 225 -11.89 -3.44 14.66
CA LEU A 225 -13.09 -4.30 14.62
C LEU A 225 -13.12 -5.32 15.76
N GLY A 226 -11.96 -5.67 16.32
CA GLY A 226 -11.85 -6.56 17.48
C GLY A 226 -12.50 -6.00 18.75
N SER A 227 -12.51 -4.68 18.93
CA SER A 227 -13.08 -4.02 20.11
C SER A 227 -14.57 -3.72 19.98
N LEU A 228 -15.13 -3.85 18.77
CA LEU A 228 -16.54 -3.58 18.51
C LEU A 228 -17.47 -4.65 19.07
N ASP A 229 -16.99 -5.84 19.42
CA ASP A 229 -17.81 -6.86 20.10
C ASP A 229 -18.49 -6.27 21.35
N VAL A 230 -17.71 -5.59 22.20
CA VAL A 230 -18.18 -4.99 23.46
C VAL A 230 -19.23 -3.93 23.19
N PHE A 231 -19.01 -3.07 22.19
CA PHE A 231 -19.95 -2.00 21.84
C PHE A 231 -21.22 -2.52 21.16
N LEU A 232 -21.08 -3.51 20.27
CA LEU A 232 -22.20 -4.14 19.58
C LEU A 232 -23.02 -5.02 20.55
N ALA A 233 -22.43 -5.60 21.59
CA ALA A 233 -23.14 -6.38 22.60
C ALA A 233 -24.14 -5.54 23.41
N LEU A 234 -23.86 -4.25 23.60
CA LEU A 234 -24.68 -3.34 24.40
C LEU A 234 -26.04 -3.02 23.76
N LYS A 235 -26.22 -3.26 22.45
CA LYS A 235 -27.48 -3.00 21.70
C LYS A 235 -28.06 -1.58 21.91
N CYS A 236 -27.23 -0.63 22.30
CA CYS A 236 -27.60 0.78 22.43
C CYS A 236 -27.54 1.45 21.05
N ASP A 237 -28.44 1.06 20.15
CA ASP A 237 -28.68 1.82 18.93
C ASP A 237 -29.67 2.92 19.33
N GLU A 238 -29.18 3.99 19.97
CA GLU A 238 -30.05 5.08 20.43
C GLU A 238 -30.76 5.76 19.24
N VAL A 239 -32.07 5.96 19.45
CA VAL A 239 -33.06 6.47 18.48
C VAL A 239 -32.99 7.98 18.36
#